data_AF-A0A329LNM7-F1
#
_entry.id   AF-A0A329LNM7-F1
#
_cell.length_a   1.000
_cell.length_b   1.000
_cell.length_c   1.000
_cell.angle_alpha   90.00
_cell.angle_beta   90.00
_cell.angle_gamma   90.00
#
_symmetry.space_group_name_H-M   'P 1'
#
loop_
_entity.id
_entity.type
_entity.pdbx_description
1 polymer ?
#
loop_
_entity_poly.entity_id
_entity_poly.type
_entity_poly.pdbx_seq_one_letter_code
_entity_poly.pdbx_strand_id
1 'polypeptide(L)'
;MRGLEMKKFLFGLTCGIALTTTTAVFAADTIQTYLFPAKFVINGETKNSYGYETLNYDGHAYVPIRFIAESMGLKVAYEDVSKTITVDNGFNIIDINNSDVSAGHLSIIKEGNHSSITGKLYIGLYSWNHKMIDDMQSLNPDVDYTKTIASGKLVFWNEKGEVIEKVPYQIPNVLNGAEQIVTLETSSKTDVSGYAAVTLESTNPFYGRVPNLRAEINTKDSDNKVQFGLVNLLKTGEFTLVRGFLSTINQTDVSPDAKITITFLDDKGISLGTATTTLSAEKPEMQQLPFAVFLGRGDLTKYKSITVQVGE
;
A
#
# COMPACT_ATOMS: atom_id res chain seq x y z
N MET A 1 45.33 -76.17 14.60
CA MET A 1 44.05 -75.69 14.02
C MET A 1 43.52 -74.37 14.61
N ARG A 2 44.22 -73.68 15.54
CA ARG A 2 43.70 -72.50 16.25
C ARG A 2 43.89 -71.15 15.55
N GLY A 3 44.85 -71.04 14.61
CA GLY A 3 45.16 -69.79 13.91
C GLY A 3 44.30 -69.47 12.67
N LEU A 4 43.59 -70.47 12.11
CA LEU A 4 42.73 -70.28 10.93
C LEU A 4 41.34 -69.71 11.32
N GLU A 5 40.86 -70.00 12.53
CA GLU A 5 39.59 -69.47 13.04
C GLU A 5 39.68 -67.99 13.45
N MET A 6 40.79 -67.56 14.06
CA MET A 6 41.04 -66.14 14.36
C MET A 6 41.03 -65.26 13.11
N LYS A 7 41.51 -65.75 11.96
CA LYS A 7 41.52 -65.00 10.70
C LYS A 7 40.13 -64.82 10.11
N LYS A 8 39.26 -65.83 10.22
CA LYS A 8 37.86 -65.76 9.75
C LYS A 8 37.03 -64.84 10.65
N PHE A 9 37.27 -64.88 11.96
CA PHE A 9 36.64 -63.97 12.91
C PHE A 9 37.07 -62.51 12.69
N LEU A 10 38.36 -62.28 12.46
CA LEU A 10 38.89 -60.93 12.19
C LEU A 10 38.31 -60.35 10.88
N PHE A 11 38.13 -61.17 9.85
CA PHE A 11 37.54 -60.75 8.57
C PHE A 11 36.05 -60.39 8.71
N GLY A 12 35.30 -61.18 9.49
CA GLY A 12 33.90 -60.89 9.82
C GLY A 12 33.75 -59.63 10.66
N LEU A 13 34.65 -59.40 11.62
CA LEU A 13 34.69 -58.20 12.45
C LEU A 13 34.98 -56.95 11.61
N THR A 14 35.90 -57.02 10.65
CA THR A 14 36.20 -55.89 9.76
C THR A 14 35.04 -55.58 8.80
N CYS A 15 34.33 -56.58 8.29
CA CYS A 15 33.14 -56.34 7.48
C CYS A 15 31.96 -55.78 8.30
N GLY A 16 31.80 -56.23 9.55
CA GLY A 16 30.79 -55.70 10.47
C GLY A 16 31.03 -54.22 10.79
N ILE A 17 32.27 -53.83 11.09
CA ILE A 17 32.63 -52.42 11.32
C ILE A 17 32.41 -51.57 10.05
N ALA A 18 32.76 -52.10 8.87
CA ALA A 18 32.56 -51.41 7.59
C ALA A 18 31.07 -51.26 7.18
N LEU A 19 30.17 -52.11 7.67
CA LEU A 19 28.72 -52.00 7.42
C LEU A 19 28.02 -51.09 8.43
N THR A 20 28.60 -50.83 9.60
CA THR A 20 28.04 -49.90 10.61
C THR A 20 28.40 -48.44 10.39
N THR A 21 29.21 -48.10 9.37
CA THR A 21 29.48 -46.71 8.96
C THR A 21 28.37 -46.12 8.08
N THR A 22 27.17 -46.69 8.10
CA THR A 22 25.98 -46.01 7.57
C THR A 22 25.75 -44.75 8.40
N THR A 23 26.18 -43.61 7.88
CA THR A 23 25.83 -42.31 8.44
C THR A 23 24.31 -42.23 8.51
N ALA A 24 23.76 -42.08 9.71
CA ALA A 24 22.36 -41.75 9.87
C ALA A 24 22.11 -40.45 9.09
N VAL A 25 21.34 -40.53 8.01
CA VAL A 25 20.87 -39.34 7.30
C VAL A 25 19.76 -38.75 8.16
N PHE A 26 20.15 -37.85 9.06
CA PHE A 26 19.18 -37.00 9.74
C PHE A 26 18.58 -36.08 8.69
N ALA A 27 17.25 -35.99 8.64
CA ALA A 27 16.60 -34.89 7.96
C ALA A 27 17.05 -33.61 8.67
N ALA A 28 17.83 -32.77 7.98
CA ALA A 28 18.26 -31.49 8.52
C ALA A 28 17.07 -30.52 8.48
N ASP A 29 16.80 -29.84 9.59
CA ASP A 29 15.81 -28.75 9.67
C ASP A 29 16.25 -27.50 8.89
N THR A 30 17.41 -27.55 8.23
CA THR A 30 17.99 -26.46 7.46
C THR A 30 18.43 -26.96 6.09
N ILE A 31 18.25 -26.11 5.09
CA ILE A 31 18.75 -26.32 3.73
C ILE A 31 19.98 -25.45 3.52
N GLN A 32 21.01 -26.00 2.90
CA GLN A 32 22.13 -25.22 2.39
C GLN A 32 21.74 -24.66 1.01
N THR A 33 21.90 -23.36 0.81
CA THR A 33 21.63 -22.68 -0.47
C THR A 33 22.83 -21.83 -0.89
N TYR A 34 22.89 -21.47 -2.16
CA TYR A 34 23.92 -20.57 -2.70
C TYR A 34 23.31 -19.24 -3.12
N LEU A 35 24.05 -18.14 -3.00
CA LEU A 35 23.65 -16.89 -3.62
C LEU A 35 23.61 -17.05 -5.15
N PHE A 36 22.49 -16.69 -5.76
CA PHE A 36 22.28 -16.80 -7.19
C PHE A 36 22.26 -15.40 -7.83
N PRO A 37 23.25 -15.04 -8.65
CA PRO A 37 23.26 -13.74 -9.31
C PRO A 37 22.20 -13.70 -10.41
N ALA A 38 21.10 -12.99 -10.16
CA ALA A 38 19.99 -12.82 -11.10
C ALA A 38 19.76 -11.34 -11.46
N LYS A 39 19.33 -11.11 -12.71
CA LYS A 39 18.81 -9.81 -13.16
C LYS A 39 17.31 -9.95 -13.39
N PHE A 40 16.53 -8.98 -12.88
CA PHE A 40 15.08 -9.00 -12.98
C PHE A 40 14.57 -8.03 -14.04
N VAL A 41 13.73 -8.54 -14.93
CA VAL A 41 12.95 -7.74 -15.88
C VAL A 41 11.47 -8.00 -15.59
N ILE A 42 10.78 -7.00 -15.03
CA ILE A 42 9.38 -7.09 -14.62
C ILE A 42 8.61 -6.04 -15.42
N ASN A 43 7.57 -6.47 -16.14
CA ASN A 43 6.81 -5.62 -17.06
C ASN A 43 7.67 -4.88 -18.09
N GLY A 44 8.73 -5.53 -18.58
CA GLY A 44 9.67 -4.94 -19.56
C GLY A 44 10.72 -4.01 -18.97
N GLU A 45 10.64 -3.68 -17.67
CA GLU A 45 11.59 -2.82 -16.99
C GLU A 45 12.60 -3.61 -16.17
N THR A 46 13.87 -3.20 -16.21
CA THR A 46 14.88 -3.76 -15.29
C THR A 46 14.60 -3.25 -13.88
N LYS A 47 14.42 -4.17 -12.91
CA LYS A 47 14.20 -3.84 -11.49
C LYS A 47 15.40 -4.29 -10.65
N ASN A 48 15.76 -3.48 -9.66
CA ASN A 48 16.73 -3.85 -8.62
C ASN A 48 16.00 -4.60 -7.50
N SER A 49 16.61 -5.64 -6.93
CA SER A 49 16.00 -6.43 -5.85
C SER A 49 15.97 -5.72 -4.49
N TYR A 50 16.45 -4.47 -4.37
CA TYR A 50 16.36 -3.67 -3.14
C TYR A 50 16.86 -4.37 -1.87
N GLY A 51 17.93 -5.16 -2.00
CA GLY A 51 18.53 -5.91 -0.88
C GLY A 51 17.97 -7.32 -0.68
N TYR A 52 16.96 -7.73 -1.47
CA TYR A 52 16.52 -9.11 -1.51
C TYR A 52 17.52 -9.99 -2.27
N GLU A 53 17.96 -11.07 -1.63
CA GLU A 53 18.85 -12.07 -2.22
C GLU A 53 18.05 -13.13 -3.00
N THR A 54 18.61 -13.58 -4.11
CA THR A 54 18.08 -14.75 -4.83
C THR A 54 18.92 -15.95 -4.44
N LEU A 55 18.25 -17.06 -4.13
CA LEU A 55 18.91 -18.27 -3.68
C LEU A 55 18.87 -19.32 -4.78
N ASN A 56 19.94 -20.08 -4.93
CA ASN A 56 19.93 -21.33 -5.66
C ASN A 56 19.79 -22.47 -4.66
N TYR A 57 18.71 -23.25 -4.80
CA TYR A 57 18.52 -24.49 -4.08
C TYR A 57 18.22 -25.59 -5.09
N ASP A 58 19.08 -26.61 -5.08
CA ASP A 58 19.00 -27.77 -5.97
C ASP A 58 18.87 -27.39 -7.47
N GLY A 59 19.68 -26.44 -7.93
CA GLY A 59 19.69 -25.99 -9.33
C GLY A 59 18.53 -25.06 -9.71
N HIS A 60 17.64 -24.72 -8.79
CA HIS A 60 16.50 -23.83 -9.02
C HIS A 60 16.72 -22.47 -8.38
N ALA A 61 16.30 -21.41 -9.06
CA ALA A 61 16.31 -20.06 -8.50
C ALA A 61 15.06 -19.81 -7.65
N TYR A 62 15.27 -19.45 -6.39
CA TYR A 62 14.25 -19.03 -5.43
C TYR A 62 14.31 -17.53 -5.29
N VAL A 63 13.23 -16.88 -5.70
CA VAL A 63 13.11 -15.42 -5.75
C VAL A 63 12.19 -14.94 -4.64
N PRO A 64 12.55 -13.87 -3.90
CA PRO A 64 11.69 -13.33 -2.85
C PRO A 64 10.35 -12.86 -3.41
N ILE A 65 9.27 -13.50 -2.95
CA ILE A 65 7.90 -13.23 -3.43
C ILE A 65 7.49 -11.78 -3.23
N ARG A 66 7.89 -11.18 -2.11
CA ARG A 66 7.64 -9.76 -1.80
C ARG A 66 8.20 -8.84 -2.87
N PHE A 67 9.45 -9.04 -3.25
CA PHE A 67 10.09 -8.25 -4.29
C PHE A 67 9.31 -8.29 -5.60
N ILE A 68 8.88 -9.49 -6.03
CA ILE A 68 8.10 -9.66 -7.27
C ILE A 68 6.73 -8.99 -7.14
N ALA A 69 6.01 -9.24 -6.05
CA ALA A 69 4.66 -8.72 -5.84
C ALA A 69 4.64 -7.19 -5.72
N GLU A 70 5.53 -6.59 -4.90
CA GLU A 70 5.60 -5.14 -4.73
C GLU A 70 6.07 -4.44 -6.02
N SER A 71 6.93 -5.08 -6.82
CA SER A 71 7.29 -4.59 -8.17
C SER A 71 6.10 -4.54 -9.13
N MET A 72 5.03 -5.28 -8.83
CA MET A 72 3.77 -5.29 -9.56
C MET A 72 2.67 -4.43 -8.89
N GLY A 73 3.00 -3.72 -7.80
CA GLY A 73 2.07 -2.87 -7.05
C GLY A 73 1.16 -3.62 -6.07
N LEU A 74 1.44 -4.89 -5.78
CA LEU A 74 0.69 -5.68 -4.80
C LEU A 74 1.19 -5.44 -3.38
N LYS A 75 0.33 -5.71 -2.41
CA LYS A 75 0.69 -5.77 -1.00
C LYS A 75 1.06 -7.20 -0.63
N VAL A 76 2.06 -7.33 0.23
CA VAL A 76 2.45 -8.60 0.83
C VAL A 76 2.40 -8.44 2.34
N ALA A 77 1.80 -9.40 3.03
CA ALA A 77 1.78 -9.45 4.49
C ALA A 77 2.06 -10.87 4.96
N TYR A 78 2.82 -11.01 6.04
CA TYR A 78 3.04 -12.29 6.70
C TYR A 78 2.38 -12.28 8.08
N GLU A 79 1.44 -13.20 8.29
CA GLU A 79 0.78 -13.39 9.58
C GLU A 79 1.44 -14.55 10.33
N ASP A 80 2.15 -14.23 11.43
CA ASP A 80 2.95 -15.22 12.13
C ASP A 80 2.12 -16.31 12.84
N VAL A 81 0.89 -15.99 13.28
CA VAL A 81 0.03 -16.96 13.98
C VAL A 81 -0.42 -18.07 13.05
N SER A 82 -0.89 -17.71 11.86
CA SER A 82 -1.37 -18.67 10.85
C SER A 82 -0.26 -19.18 9.93
N LYS A 83 0.95 -18.59 10.03
CA LYS A 83 2.08 -18.82 9.11
C LYS A 83 1.70 -18.55 7.65
N THR A 84 0.82 -17.57 7.42
CA THR A 84 0.28 -17.26 6.09
C THR A 84 0.99 -16.08 5.46
N ILE A 85 1.45 -16.25 4.22
CA ILE A 85 1.87 -15.13 3.37
C ILE A 85 0.68 -14.77 2.48
N THR A 86 0.20 -13.54 2.60
CA THR A 86 -0.84 -12.96 1.75
C THR A 86 -0.18 -12.11 0.66
N VAL A 87 -0.61 -12.27 -0.58
CA VAL A 87 -0.23 -11.43 -1.73
C VAL A 87 -1.52 -10.93 -2.38
N ASP A 88 -1.74 -9.62 -2.38
CA ASP A 88 -3.07 -9.05 -2.63
C ASP A 88 -2.99 -7.71 -3.38
N ASN A 89 -3.87 -7.51 -4.38
CA ASN A 89 -3.98 -6.29 -5.18
C ASN A 89 -5.21 -5.42 -4.82
N GLY A 90 -6.02 -5.83 -3.85
CA GLY A 90 -7.28 -5.21 -3.47
C GLY A 90 -7.16 -4.02 -2.52
N PHE A 91 -5.94 -3.65 -2.11
CA PHE A 91 -5.68 -2.52 -1.20
C PHE A 91 -5.38 -1.22 -1.97
N ASN A 92 -6.38 -0.75 -2.71
CA ASN A 92 -6.27 0.42 -3.59
C ASN A 92 -6.88 1.70 -2.98
N ILE A 93 -7.53 1.64 -1.82
CA ILE A 93 -8.08 2.81 -1.15
C ILE A 93 -6.98 3.39 -0.26
N ILE A 94 -6.44 4.54 -0.65
CA ILE A 94 -5.25 5.11 0.01
C ILE A 94 -5.53 6.46 0.66
N ASP A 95 -4.78 6.74 1.72
CA ASP A 95 -4.58 8.08 2.27
C ASP A 95 -3.40 8.71 1.54
N ILE A 96 -3.60 9.88 0.94
CA ILE A 96 -2.53 10.55 0.19
C ILE A 96 -1.39 11.01 1.09
N ASN A 97 -1.69 11.27 2.36
CA ASN A 97 -0.71 11.68 3.35
C ASN A 97 0.01 10.48 3.98
N ASN A 98 -0.52 9.26 3.79
CA ASN A 98 0.00 8.04 4.39
C ASN A 98 -0.19 6.84 3.43
N SER A 99 0.74 6.68 2.49
CA SER A 99 0.70 5.58 1.51
C SER A 99 1.01 4.20 2.10
N ASP A 100 1.48 4.15 3.35
CA ASP A 100 1.81 2.90 4.04
C ASP A 100 0.56 2.23 4.63
N VAL A 101 -0.55 2.97 4.75
CA VAL A 101 -1.85 2.44 5.18
C VAL A 101 -2.83 2.50 4.00
N SER A 102 -3.49 1.38 3.73
CA SER A 102 -4.45 1.28 2.62
C SER A 102 -5.60 0.35 2.97
N ALA A 103 -6.81 0.72 2.60
CA ALA A 103 -8.00 -0.10 2.73
C ALA A 103 -8.33 -0.82 1.42
N GLY A 104 -9.11 -1.88 1.54
CA GLY A 104 -9.49 -2.73 0.43
C GLY A 104 -10.62 -3.67 0.80
N HIS A 105 -11.12 -4.38 -0.20
CA HIS A 105 -12.12 -5.44 0.00
C HIS A 105 -13.38 -4.94 0.73
N LEU A 106 -13.79 -3.70 0.46
CA LEU A 106 -14.95 -3.12 1.15
C LEU A 106 -16.26 -3.77 0.67
N SER A 107 -17.14 -4.07 1.62
CA SER A 107 -18.54 -4.40 1.39
C SER A 107 -19.40 -3.36 2.11
N ILE A 108 -20.27 -2.68 1.36
CA ILE A 108 -21.13 -1.61 1.85
C ILE A 108 -22.58 -2.05 1.68
N ILE A 109 -23.31 -2.16 2.78
CA ILE A 109 -24.70 -2.61 2.79
C ILE A 109 -25.56 -1.49 3.34
N LYS A 110 -26.56 -1.04 2.56
CA LYS A 110 -27.55 -0.07 3.02
C LYS A 110 -28.48 -0.70 4.06
N GLU A 111 -28.59 -0.05 5.21
CA GLU A 111 -29.44 -0.45 6.33
C GLU A 111 -30.35 0.74 6.70
N GLY A 112 -31.53 0.80 6.08
CA GLY A 112 -32.43 1.94 6.26
C GLY A 112 -31.84 3.26 5.75
N ASN A 113 -31.50 4.16 6.68
CA ASN A 113 -30.92 5.47 6.38
C ASN A 113 -29.40 5.55 6.53
N HIS A 114 -28.74 4.45 6.91
CA HIS A 114 -27.28 4.38 7.06
C HIS A 114 -26.71 3.20 6.25
N SER A 115 -25.41 2.97 6.36
CA SER A 115 -24.76 1.80 5.76
C SER A 115 -23.82 1.13 6.75
N SER A 116 -23.85 -0.20 6.75
CA SER A 116 -22.85 -1.05 7.39
C SER A 116 -21.69 -1.26 6.41
N ILE A 117 -20.47 -1.12 6.90
CA ILE A 117 -19.24 -1.16 6.10
C ILE A 117 -18.29 -2.17 6.72
N THR A 118 -17.92 -3.19 5.96
CA THR A 118 -16.86 -4.14 6.31
C THR A 118 -15.76 -4.11 5.26
N GLY A 119 -14.56 -4.55 5.62
CA GLY A 119 -13.46 -4.69 4.68
C GLY A 119 -12.16 -5.02 5.37
N LYS A 120 -11.04 -4.64 4.74
CA LYS A 120 -9.70 -4.89 5.28
C LYS A 120 -8.86 -3.62 5.25
N LEU A 121 -7.98 -3.50 6.23
CA LEU A 121 -6.94 -2.47 6.29
C LEU A 121 -5.57 -3.16 6.25
N TYR A 122 -4.77 -2.81 5.25
CA TYR A 122 -3.35 -3.11 5.20
C TYR A 122 -2.58 -2.02 5.94
N ILE A 123 -1.69 -2.44 6.84
CA ILE A 123 -0.79 -1.57 7.61
C ILE A 123 0.65 -2.00 7.29
N GLY A 124 1.37 -1.17 6.58
CA GLY A 124 2.74 -1.44 6.15
C GLY A 124 3.77 -1.33 7.27
N LEU A 125 4.92 -1.99 7.08
CA LEU A 125 6.04 -1.92 8.03
C LEU A 125 6.53 -0.49 8.30
N TYR A 126 6.44 0.38 7.28
CA TYR A 126 6.91 1.77 7.34
C TYR A 126 5.90 2.74 7.97
N SER A 127 4.68 2.30 8.26
CA SER A 127 3.70 3.10 9.02
C SER A 127 4.16 3.35 10.46
N TRP A 128 5.15 2.60 10.95
CA TRP A 128 5.56 2.55 12.34
C TRP A 128 6.87 3.30 12.63
N ASN A 129 6.89 4.02 13.74
CA ASN A 129 8.13 4.57 14.30
C ASN A 129 8.80 3.55 15.22
N HIS A 130 9.52 2.57 14.65
CA HIS A 130 10.17 1.49 15.40
C HIS A 130 11.06 2.01 16.53
N LYS A 131 11.88 3.04 16.27
CA LYS A 131 12.72 3.65 17.30
C LYS A 131 11.90 4.19 18.47
N MET A 132 10.81 4.90 18.19
CA MET A 132 9.97 5.46 19.25
C MET A 132 9.26 4.35 20.04
N ILE A 133 8.82 3.28 19.37
CA ILE A 133 8.23 2.12 20.03
C ILE A 133 9.24 1.48 20.99
N ASP A 134 10.47 1.25 20.54
CA ASP A 134 11.55 0.69 21.35
C ASP A 134 11.90 1.61 22.54
N ASP A 135 12.03 2.92 22.30
CA ASP A 135 12.31 3.92 23.33
C ASP A 135 11.20 3.94 24.39
N MET A 136 9.92 3.88 23.99
CA MET A 136 8.77 3.84 24.91
C MET A 136 8.76 2.56 25.75
N GLN A 137 9.02 1.40 25.14
CA GLN A 137 9.11 0.12 25.84
C GLN A 137 10.27 0.10 26.84
N SER A 138 11.40 0.71 26.50
CA SER A 138 12.54 0.83 27.42
C SER A 138 12.28 1.76 28.59
N LEU A 139 11.46 2.81 28.42
CA LEU A 139 11.14 3.77 29.49
C LEU A 139 10.12 3.20 30.49
N ASN A 140 9.17 2.39 30.02
CA ASN A 140 8.12 1.78 30.86
C ASN A 140 7.98 0.28 30.54
N PRO A 141 8.88 -0.57 31.06
CA PRO A 141 8.92 -2.00 30.70
C PRO A 141 7.67 -2.78 31.11
N ASP A 142 6.91 -2.30 32.10
CA ASP A 142 5.70 -2.96 32.60
C ASP A 142 4.45 -2.66 31.76
N VAL A 143 4.53 -1.71 30.81
CA VAL A 143 3.43 -1.40 29.89
C VAL A 143 3.56 -2.27 28.64
N ASP A 144 2.46 -2.92 28.25
CA ASP A 144 2.37 -3.68 27.01
C ASP A 144 2.20 -2.73 25.82
N TYR A 145 3.29 -2.50 25.08
CA TYR A 145 3.28 -1.72 23.85
C TYR A 145 3.13 -2.60 22.59
N THR A 146 2.86 -3.91 22.72
CA THR A 146 2.75 -4.81 21.57
C THR A 146 1.48 -4.59 20.76
N LYS A 147 0.49 -3.90 21.33
CA LYS A 147 -0.79 -3.61 20.69
C LYS A 147 -1.15 -2.14 20.76
N THR A 148 -1.86 -1.66 19.75
CA THR A 148 -2.36 -0.28 19.69
C THR A 148 -3.70 -0.22 18.93
N ILE A 149 -4.17 0.99 18.65
CA ILE A 149 -5.38 1.26 17.88
C ILE A 149 -4.97 1.83 16.51
N ALA A 150 -5.42 1.18 15.44
CA ALA A 150 -5.43 1.79 14.12
C ALA A 150 -6.73 2.58 13.95
N SER A 151 -6.67 3.72 13.26
CA SER A 151 -7.84 4.58 13.08
C SER A 151 -7.73 5.40 11.79
N GLY A 152 -8.83 6.04 11.41
CA GLY A 152 -8.88 6.92 10.25
C GLY A 152 -10.32 7.22 9.86
N LYS A 153 -10.51 7.75 8.65
CA LYS A 153 -11.82 8.00 8.05
C LYS A 153 -11.87 7.40 6.65
N LEU A 154 -12.95 6.70 6.33
CA LEU A 154 -13.36 6.40 4.95
C LEU A 154 -14.14 7.61 4.43
N VAL A 155 -13.69 8.19 3.32
CA VAL A 155 -14.36 9.34 2.69
C VAL A 155 -15.09 8.85 1.46
N PHE A 156 -16.42 8.92 1.48
CA PHE A 156 -17.29 8.52 0.37
C PHE A 156 -17.62 9.72 -0.51
N TRP A 157 -17.50 9.54 -1.81
CA TRP A 157 -17.69 10.59 -2.81
C TRP A 157 -18.85 10.24 -3.73
N ASN A 158 -19.68 11.21 -4.13
CA ASN A 158 -20.73 11.02 -5.12
C ASN A 158 -20.22 11.22 -6.56
N GLU A 159 -21.08 10.97 -7.56
CA GLU A 159 -20.70 11.10 -8.99
C GLU A 159 -20.29 12.53 -9.40
N LYS A 160 -20.69 13.55 -8.62
CA LYS A 160 -20.31 14.95 -8.85
C LYS A 160 -18.95 15.31 -8.25
N GLY A 161 -18.32 14.39 -7.50
CA GLY A 161 -17.07 14.65 -6.78
C GLY A 161 -17.27 15.35 -5.43
N GLU A 162 -18.49 15.39 -4.90
CA GLU A 162 -18.79 15.93 -3.58
C GLU A 162 -18.70 14.83 -2.52
N VAL A 163 -18.24 15.18 -1.32
CA VAL A 163 -18.21 14.25 -0.18
C VAL A 163 -19.64 13.96 0.28
N ILE A 164 -20.00 12.68 0.35
CA ILE A 164 -21.24 12.19 0.95
C ILE A 164 -21.10 12.17 2.48
N GLU A 165 -20.08 11.45 2.97
CA GLU A 165 -19.78 11.33 4.38
C GLU A 165 -18.31 10.93 4.60
N LYS A 166 -17.72 11.45 5.69
CA LYS A 166 -16.45 10.96 6.24
C LYS A 166 -16.74 10.03 7.43
N VAL A 167 -16.65 8.72 7.20
CA VAL A 167 -17.02 7.68 8.17
C VAL A 167 -15.78 7.28 8.98
N PRO A 168 -15.70 7.60 10.29
CA PRO A 168 -14.55 7.22 11.11
C PRO A 168 -14.52 5.71 11.35
N TYR A 169 -13.33 5.15 11.53
CA TYR A 169 -13.14 3.78 12.00
C TYR A 169 -12.06 3.73 13.09
N GLN A 170 -12.17 2.72 13.95
CA GLN A 170 -11.16 2.36 14.94
C GLN A 170 -11.04 0.84 15.02
N ILE A 171 -9.82 0.34 14.93
CA ILE A 171 -9.50 -1.09 15.00
C ILE A 171 -8.61 -1.28 16.22
N PRO A 172 -9.13 -1.83 17.32
CA PRO A 172 -8.34 -2.08 18.51
C PRO A 172 -7.41 -3.29 18.31
N ASN A 173 -6.42 -3.42 19.19
CA ASN A 173 -5.55 -4.59 19.29
C ASN A 173 -4.70 -4.90 18.03
N VAL A 174 -4.40 -3.89 17.21
CA VAL A 174 -3.45 -4.09 16.09
C VAL A 174 -2.04 -4.25 16.63
N LEU A 175 -1.25 -5.12 16.03
CA LEU A 175 0.14 -5.37 16.42
C LEU A 175 0.98 -4.11 16.15
N ASN A 176 1.57 -3.54 17.19
CA ASN A 176 2.38 -2.34 17.09
C ASN A 176 3.74 -2.70 16.47
N GLY A 177 4.18 -1.94 15.46
CA GLY A 177 5.46 -2.20 14.77
C GLY A 177 5.42 -3.35 13.75
N ALA A 178 4.29 -4.03 13.55
CA ALA A 178 4.22 -5.16 12.62
C ALA A 178 3.47 -4.82 11.34
N GLU A 179 3.93 -5.39 10.22
CA GLU A 179 3.20 -5.39 8.97
C GLU A 179 1.99 -6.34 9.05
N GLN A 180 0.88 -5.82 8.53
CA GLN A 180 -0.48 -5.97 8.98
C GLN A 180 -1.56 -6.16 7.92
N ILE A 181 -2.42 -7.18 7.99
CA ILE A 181 -3.77 -7.07 7.40
C ILE A 181 -4.79 -7.33 8.51
N VAL A 182 -5.67 -6.36 8.77
CA VAL A 182 -6.72 -6.45 9.80
C VAL A 182 -8.09 -6.20 9.21
N THR A 183 -9.12 -6.76 9.83
CA THR A 183 -10.52 -6.48 9.49
C THR A 183 -10.87 -5.05 9.86
N LEU A 184 -11.55 -4.36 8.95
CA LEU A 184 -12.13 -3.04 9.17
C LEU A 184 -13.65 -3.19 9.21
N GLU A 185 -14.28 -2.69 10.27
CA GLU A 185 -15.73 -2.64 10.42
C GLU A 185 -16.13 -1.26 10.96
N THR A 186 -17.14 -0.64 10.34
CA THR A 186 -17.70 0.64 10.80
C THR A 186 -19.11 0.84 10.22
N SER A 187 -19.81 1.88 10.67
CA SER A 187 -21.10 2.28 10.12
C SER A 187 -21.14 3.78 9.87
N SER A 188 -21.77 4.15 8.75
CA SER A 188 -22.06 5.55 8.42
C SER A 188 -23.29 6.05 9.18
N LYS A 189 -23.53 7.36 9.16
CA LYS A 189 -24.77 7.98 9.63
C LYS A 189 -25.81 8.10 8.53
N THR A 190 -25.37 8.14 7.28
CA THR A 190 -26.20 8.28 6.07
C THR A 190 -25.99 7.11 5.12
N ASP A 191 -26.89 6.92 4.16
CA ASP A 191 -26.72 5.91 3.11
C ASP A 191 -25.59 6.32 2.16
N VAL A 192 -24.45 5.64 2.28
CA VAL A 192 -23.27 5.86 1.42
C VAL A 192 -23.16 4.80 0.33
N SER A 193 -24.12 3.87 0.20
CA SER A 193 -24.02 2.74 -0.73
C SER A 193 -23.99 3.15 -2.22
N GLY A 194 -24.51 4.34 -2.55
CA GLY A 194 -24.48 4.93 -3.89
C GLY A 194 -23.20 5.70 -4.23
N TYR A 195 -22.10 5.44 -3.55
CA TYR A 195 -20.83 6.13 -3.76
C TYR A 195 -20.24 5.88 -5.16
N ALA A 196 -19.55 6.89 -5.69
CA ALA A 196 -18.76 6.81 -6.90
C ALA A 196 -17.30 6.40 -6.62
N ALA A 197 -16.75 6.84 -5.49
CA ALA A 197 -15.40 6.52 -5.06
C ALA A 197 -15.27 6.54 -3.53
N VAL A 198 -14.21 5.92 -3.01
CA VAL A 198 -13.80 5.97 -1.60
C VAL A 198 -12.31 6.29 -1.50
N THR A 199 -11.95 7.10 -0.51
CA THR A 199 -10.56 7.37 -0.09
C THR A 199 -10.39 7.16 1.40
N LEU A 200 -9.13 7.14 1.87
CA LEU A 200 -8.82 7.25 3.29
C LEU A 200 -8.33 8.66 3.63
N GLU A 201 -8.52 9.06 4.88
CA GLU A 201 -8.05 10.32 5.45
C GLU A 201 -7.70 10.13 6.93
N SER A 202 -6.72 10.91 7.42
CA SER A 202 -6.29 10.94 8.82
C SER A 202 -5.96 9.56 9.39
N THR A 203 -5.29 8.73 8.59
CA THR A 203 -4.98 7.36 8.98
C THR A 203 -3.88 7.28 10.03
N ASN A 204 -4.05 6.38 11.00
CA ASN A 204 -3.07 6.01 12.02
C ASN A 204 -2.95 4.47 12.05
N PRO A 205 -1.74 3.89 12.17
CA PRO A 205 -0.45 4.52 12.44
C PRO A 205 0.09 5.40 11.30
N PHE A 206 0.78 6.47 11.68
CA PHE A 206 1.44 7.39 10.75
C PHE A 206 2.82 7.79 11.28
N TYR A 207 3.87 7.42 10.55
CA TYR A 207 5.26 7.74 10.91
C TYR A 207 5.72 9.13 10.40
N GLY A 208 4.82 10.00 9.93
CA GLY A 208 5.21 11.37 9.57
C GLY A 208 6.04 11.49 8.29
N ARG A 209 6.32 10.39 7.60
CA ARG A 209 6.91 10.43 6.26
C ARG A 209 5.81 10.83 5.28
N VAL A 210 5.61 12.13 5.14
CA VAL A 210 4.89 12.64 3.96
C VAL A 210 5.67 12.11 2.76
N PRO A 211 5.02 11.44 1.79
CA PRO A 211 5.72 10.99 0.61
C PRO A 211 6.48 12.16 -0.01
N ASN A 212 7.64 11.92 -0.63
CA ASN A 212 8.30 12.95 -1.43
C ASN A 212 7.44 13.22 -2.67
N LEU A 213 6.38 14.01 -2.50
CA LEU A 213 5.44 14.38 -3.54
C LEU A 213 6.13 15.42 -4.43
N ARG A 214 6.84 14.93 -5.44
CA ARG A 214 7.33 15.77 -6.53
C ARG A 214 6.17 16.02 -7.49
N ALA A 215 5.39 17.05 -7.20
CA ALA A 215 4.58 17.67 -8.24
C ALA A 215 5.32 18.90 -8.73
N GLU A 216 5.64 18.95 -10.02
CA GLU A 216 6.01 20.22 -10.61
C GLU A 216 4.71 21.04 -10.76
N ILE A 217 4.59 22.16 -10.03
CA ILE A 217 3.42 23.06 -10.12
C ILE A 217 3.56 23.87 -11.41
N ASN A 218 3.16 23.26 -12.53
CA ASN A 218 3.56 23.74 -13.85
C ASN A 218 2.42 24.18 -14.76
N THR A 219 1.17 23.82 -14.44
CA THR A 219 0.06 24.12 -15.34
C THR A 219 -0.73 25.30 -14.80
N LYS A 220 -0.79 26.37 -15.59
CA LYS A 220 -1.58 27.56 -15.30
C LYS A 220 -2.79 27.61 -16.21
N ASP A 221 -3.84 28.29 -15.77
CA ASP A 221 -4.92 28.68 -16.67
C ASP A 221 -4.46 29.77 -17.66
N SER A 222 -5.28 30.06 -18.67
CA SER A 222 -4.95 31.04 -19.72
C SER A 222 -4.69 32.45 -19.19
N ASP A 223 -5.33 32.83 -18.08
CA ASP A 223 -5.23 34.17 -17.51
C ASP A 223 -4.15 34.26 -16.42
N ASN A 224 -3.43 33.18 -16.13
CA ASN A 224 -2.47 33.09 -15.02
C ASN A 224 -3.06 33.45 -13.65
N LYS A 225 -4.30 33.08 -13.39
CA LYS A 225 -5.00 33.28 -12.10
C LYS A 225 -4.89 32.06 -11.19
N VAL A 226 -4.90 30.86 -11.75
CA VAL A 226 -4.90 29.57 -11.05
C VAL A 226 -3.79 28.68 -11.60
N GLN A 227 -3.17 27.93 -10.70
CA GLN A 227 -2.19 26.91 -11.05
C GLN A 227 -2.53 25.57 -10.42
N PHE A 228 -2.22 24.50 -11.14
CA PHE A 228 -2.40 23.13 -10.70
C PHE A 228 -1.13 22.31 -10.93
N GLY A 229 -0.72 21.58 -9.90
CA GLY A 229 0.36 20.60 -9.94
C GLY A 229 -0.19 19.23 -9.61
N LEU A 230 -0.24 18.33 -10.59
CA LEU A 230 -0.72 16.97 -10.38
C LEU A 230 0.26 16.19 -9.49
N VAL A 231 -0.28 15.48 -8.51
CA VAL A 231 0.48 14.63 -7.58
C VAL A 231 0.31 13.17 -7.94
N ASN A 232 -0.93 12.70 -8.06
CA ASN A 232 -1.23 11.31 -8.40
C ASN A 232 -2.64 11.16 -9.00
N LEU A 233 -2.84 10.12 -9.79
CA LEU A 233 -4.11 9.64 -10.32
C LEU A 233 -4.33 8.20 -9.88
N LEU A 234 -5.54 7.91 -9.41
CA LEU A 234 -5.93 6.55 -9.06
C LEU A 234 -7.27 6.23 -9.71
N LYS A 235 -7.26 5.29 -10.67
CA LYS A 235 -8.49 4.77 -11.25
C LYS A 235 -9.28 3.97 -10.21
N THR A 236 -10.56 4.25 -10.08
CA THR A 236 -11.50 3.61 -9.16
C THR A 236 -12.85 3.45 -9.85
N GLY A 237 -13.16 2.22 -10.28
CA GLY A 237 -14.34 1.94 -11.10
C GLY A 237 -14.38 2.78 -12.38
N GLU A 238 -15.50 3.48 -12.56
CA GLU A 238 -15.76 4.40 -13.69
C GLU A 238 -15.12 5.79 -13.52
N PHE A 239 -14.42 6.02 -12.41
CA PHE A 239 -13.83 7.31 -12.06
C PHE A 239 -12.32 7.21 -11.91
N THR A 240 -11.67 8.37 -11.94
CA THR A 240 -10.29 8.55 -11.51
C THR A 240 -10.26 9.60 -10.42
N LEU A 241 -9.69 9.24 -9.27
CA LEU A 241 -9.34 10.18 -8.22
C LEU A 241 -8.14 11.02 -8.68
N VAL A 242 -8.36 12.33 -8.72
CA VAL A 242 -7.34 13.32 -9.05
C VAL A 242 -6.86 13.96 -7.76
N ARG A 243 -5.54 13.90 -7.54
CA ARG A 243 -4.89 14.52 -6.38
C ARG A 243 -3.82 15.47 -6.87
N GLY A 244 -3.83 16.71 -6.39
CA GLY A 244 -2.86 17.71 -6.82
C GLY A 244 -2.89 18.97 -5.99
N PHE A 245 -1.81 19.74 -6.07
CA PHE A 245 -1.76 21.10 -5.54
C PHE A 245 -2.63 22.01 -6.39
N LEU A 246 -3.53 22.74 -5.75
CA LEU A 246 -4.36 23.75 -6.38
C LEU A 246 -4.23 25.06 -5.61
N SER A 247 -3.79 26.11 -6.29
CA SER A 247 -3.66 27.44 -5.69
C SER A 247 -3.97 28.54 -6.69
N THR A 248 -4.34 29.71 -6.16
CA THR A 248 -4.32 30.95 -6.92
C THR A 248 -2.88 31.47 -7.04
N ILE A 249 -2.61 32.21 -8.11
CA ILE A 249 -1.36 32.95 -8.28
C ILE A 249 -1.46 34.31 -7.57
N ASN A 250 -2.60 34.98 -7.70
CA ASN A 250 -3.00 36.17 -6.93
C ASN A 250 -4.33 35.90 -6.21
N GLN A 251 -4.35 35.98 -4.88
CA GLN A 251 -5.49 35.54 -4.05
C GLN A 251 -6.81 36.31 -4.27
N THR A 252 -6.76 37.49 -4.90
CA THR A 252 -7.93 38.37 -5.09
C THR A 252 -8.69 38.15 -6.40
N ASP A 253 -8.13 37.38 -7.34
CA ASP A 253 -8.58 37.43 -8.73
C ASP A 253 -9.59 36.32 -9.09
N VAL A 254 -9.89 35.44 -8.13
CA VAL A 254 -10.74 34.26 -8.34
C VAL A 254 -11.63 34.04 -7.13
N SER A 255 -12.94 33.91 -7.38
CA SER A 255 -13.91 33.54 -6.34
C SER A 255 -13.54 32.18 -5.72
N PRO A 256 -13.67 31.99 -4.39
CA PRO A 256 -13.48 30.69 -3.76
C PRO A 256 -14.34 29.57 -4.38
N ASP A 257 -15.54 29.92 -4.86
CA ASP A 257 -16.50 28.98 -5.45
C ASP A 257 -16.39 28.89 -6.97
N ALA A 258 -15.42 29.57 -7.59
CA ALA A 258 -15.17 29.47 -9.02
C ALA A 258 -14.90 28.01 -9.40
N LYS A 259 -15.55 27.56 -10.47
CA LYS A 259 -15.40 26.20 -10.97
C LYS A 259 -14.03 26.07 -11.63
N ILE A 260 -13.18 25.21 -11.09
CA ILE A 260 -11.88 24.86 -11.67
C ILE A 260 -12.02 23.54 -12.41
N THR A 261 -11.73 23.54 -13.71
CA THR A 261 -11.77 22.34 -14.54
C THR A 261 -10.37 21.97 -15.01
N ILE A 262 -9.97 20.73 -14.70
CA ILE A 262 -8.74 20.11 -15.19
C ILE A 262 -9.12 19.18 -16.33
N THR A 263 -8.58 19.41 -17.52
CA THR A 263 -8.77 18.53 -18.68
C THR A 263 -7.53 17.69 -18.89
N PHE A 264 -7.72 16.37 -19.04
CA PHE A 264 -6.65 15.42 -19.29
C PHE A 264 -6.61 15.07 -20.76
N LEU A 265 -5.44 15.20 -21.39
CA LEU A 265 -5.25 15.02 -22.82
C LEU A 265 -4.31 13.85 -23.12
N ASP A 266 -4.56 13.14 -24.22
CA ASP A 266 -3.65 12.11 -24.74
C ASP A 266 -2.45 12.71 -25.51
N ASP A 267 -1.65 11.86 -26.17
CA ASP A 267 -0.48 12.25 -26.95
C ASP A 267 -0.80 13.09 -28.20
N LYS A 268 -2.06 13.09 -28.64
CA LYS A 268 -2.58 13.86 -29.78
C LYS A 268 -3.31 15.13 -29.34
N GLY A 269 -3.39 15.40 -28.03
CA GLY A 269 -4.14 16.53 -27.50
C GLY A 269 -5.66 16.30 -27.45
N ILE A 270 -6.13 15.05 -27.59
CA ILE A 270 -7.55 14.71 -27.48
C ILE A 270 -7.91 14.53 -26.00
N SER A 271 -9.07 15.06 -25.61
CA SER A 271 -9.57 14.94 -24.23
C SER A 271 -9.92 13.50 -23.87
N LEU A 272 -9.28 12.99 -22.82
CA LEU A 272 -9.62 11.74 -22.13
C LEU A 272 -10.77 11.94 -21.13
N GLY A 273 -10.98 13.18 -20.68
CA GLY A 273 -11.99 13.53 -19.70
C GLY A 273 -11.58 14.76 -18.87
N THR A 274 -12.48 15.14 -17.97
CA THR A 274 -12.30 16.30 -17.09
C THR A 274 -12.54 15.92 -15.64
N ALA A 275 -11.85 16.59 -14.74
CA ALA A 275 -12.11 16.58 -13.31
C ALA A 275 -12.34 18.02 -12.84
N THR A 276 -13.34 18.22 -11.97
CA THR A 276 -13.75 19.56 -11.54
C THR A 276 -13.68 19.69 -10.02
N THR A 277 -13.28 20.86 -9.54
CA THR A 277 -13.30 21.25 -8.12
C THR A 277 -13.55 22.75 -7.98
N THR A 278 -13.64 23.26 -6.77
CA THR A 278 -13.53 24.69 -6.45
C THR A 278 -12.30 24.96 -5.58
N LEU A 279 -11.97 26.23 -5.32
CA LEU A 279 -10.92 26.61 -4.36
C LEU A 279 -11.36 26.43 -2.91
N SER A 280 -12.68 26.55 -2.67
CA SER A 280 -13.36 26.35 -1.38
C SER A 280 -13.60 24.87 -1.03
N ALA A 281 -13.38 23.95 -1.97
CA ALA A 281 -13.57 22.53 -1.76
C ALA A 281 -12.79 22.03 -0.53
N GLU A 282 -13.43 21.14 0.23
CA GLU A 282 -12.85 20.58 1.44
C GLU A 282 -11.53 19.86 1.13
N LYS A 283 -10.49 20.14 1.92
CA LYS A 283 -9.17 19.52 1.79
C LYS A 283 -8.99 18.45 2.87
N PRO A 284 -8.21 17.39 2.61
CA PRO A 284 -7.91 16.38 3.62
C PRO A 284 -7.31 17.02 4.89
N GLU A 285 -7.77 16.56 6.05
CA GLU A 285 -7.24 16.95 7.36
C GLU A 285 -5.78 16.46 7.55
N MET A 286 -5.03 17.20 8.37
CA MET A 286 -3.58 17.06 8.67
C MET A 286 -2.59 17.67 7.65
N GLN A 287 -2.11 18.87 8.00
CA GLN A 287 -0.86 19.55 7.60
C GLN A 287 -0.80 20.39 6.29
N GLN A 288 0.13 21.36 6.33
CA GLN A 288 0.17 22.69 5.67
C GLN A 288 0.31 22.74 4.13
N LEU A 289 0.14 21.61 3.43
CA LEU A 289 0.28 21.56 1.97
C LEU A 289 -1.10 21.27 1.36
N PRO A 290 -1.80 22.29 0.81
CA PRO A 290 -3.18 22.14 0.37
C PRO A 290 -3.26 21.34 -0.93
N PHE A 291 -3.43 20.02 -0.81
CA PHE A 291 -3.82 19.17 -1.93
C PHE A 291 -5.34 19.17 -2.08
N ALA A 292 -5.82 19.32 -3.30
CA ALA A 292 -7.21 19.05 -3.66
C ALA A 292 -7.35 17.56 -4.03
N VAL A 293 -8.45 16.95 -3.60
CA VAL A 293 -8.88 15.61 -4.00
C VAL A 293 -10.25 15.74 -4.65
N PHE A 294 -10.37 15.33 -5.91
CA PHE A 294 -11.61 15.46 -6.66
C PHE A 294 -11.71 14.36 -7.72
N LEU A 295 -12.91 14.16 -8.27
CA LEU A 295 -13.18 13.10 -9.22
C LEU A 295 -13.21 13.61 -10.65
N GLY A 296 -12.67 12.80 -11.56
CA GLY A 296 -12.95 12.88 -12.98
C GLY A 296 -13.51 11.55 -13.48
N ARG A 297 -14.47 11.61 -14.40
CA ARG A 297 -15.05 10.39 -14.98
C ARG A 297 -14.12 9.80 -16.04
N GLY A 298 -14.05 8.48 -16.09
CA GLY A 298 -13.20 7.72 -17.01
C GLY A 298 -11.81 7.44 -16.46
N ASP A 299 -10.98 6.83 -17.31
CA ASP A 299 -9.60 6.47 -17.01
C ASP A 299 -8.65 7.60 -17.43
N LEU A 300 -8.36 8.49 -16.48
CA LEU A 300 -7.50 9.66 -16.72
C LEU A 300 -6.01 9.32 -16.57
N THR A 301 -5.67 8.10 -16.14
CA THR A 301 -4.28 7.68 -15.84
C THR A 301 -3.39 7.62 -17.07
N LYS A 302 -3.98 7.61 -18.27
CA LYS A 302 -3.27 7.52 -19.57
C LYS A 302 -2.87 8.88 -20.16
N TYR A 303 -3.16 9.97 -19.46
CA TYR A 303 -2.87 11.33 -19.91
C TYR A 303 -1.38 11.55 -20.26
N LYS A 304 -1.14 12.54 -21.12
CA LYS A 304 0.20 13.04 -21.50
C LYS A 304 0.38 14.50 -21.14
N SER A 305 -0.70 15.27 -21.15
CA SER A 305 -0.71 16.66 -20.69
C SER A 305 -2.04 17.00 -20.04
N ILE A 306 -2.06 18.11 -19.30
CA ILE A 306 -3.27 18.65 -18.67
C ILE A 306 -3.43 20.13 -19.03
N THR A 307 -4.68 20.61 -19.01
CA THR A 307 -4.99 22.04 -19.06
C THR A 307 -5.87 22.43 -17.87
N VAL A 308 -5.76 23.69 -17.45
CA VAL A 308 -6.52 24.26 -16.33
C VAL A 308 -7.42 25.36 -16.88
N GLN A 309 -8.68 25.38 -16.47
CA GLN A 309 -9.64 26.43 -16.81
C GLN A 309 -10.38 26.89 -15.56
N VAL A 310 -10.55 28.21 -15.45
CA VAL A 310 -11.39 28.85 -14.44
C VAL A 310 -12.72 29.20 -15.12
N GLY A 311 -13.81 28.61 -14.64
CA GLY A 311 -15.16 28.97 -15.04
C GLY A 311 -15.63 30.22 -14.31
N GLU A 312 -16.52 30.97 -14.96
CA GLU A 312 -17.30 32.06 -14.34
C GLU A 312 -18.24 31.53 -13.24
#